data_AF-B5H0A3-F1
#
_entry.id   AF-B5H0A3-F1
#
_cell.length_a   1.000
_cell.length_b   1.000
_cell.length_c   1.000
_cell.angle_alpha   90.00
_cell.angle_beta   90.00
_cell.angle_gamma   90.00
#
_symmetry.space_group_name_H-M   'P 1'
#
loop_
_entity.id
_entity.type
_entity.pdbx_description
1 polymer ?
#
loop_
_entity_poly.entity_id
_entity_poly.type
_entity_poly.pdbx_seq_one_letter_code
_entity_poly.pdbx_strand_id
1 'polypeptide(L)'
;MLRIHFTGDDLRRVTVADGFDPLWEVLLSLHLAQEPDHGHLAFSEWRRTVRPLVREPSPLRLLTQLARPWGYSPDFLTPGRGEDGFGAQLDRVLSTPRARLKAELSQLAAESPPTPWTRALGSGDPGALRRLGDAMTAYHRRALAPYQGAMLAHAEADRAQQARALLSGGLDRLLSQLHPRVVWEAPVLQIPVYADQDVYLGGRGLVLVPSYFCRIQPITLMDGEQPPVLVYPISPPLGRLIRDPMRADADGTAPVVALLGRTRAALLEAAAHTGTTTELGRRVGVAPPVVSRHTAVLRKAGLLETRREGGAVRHRITRLGIALLNGEMPE
;
A
#
# COMPACT_ATOMS: atom_id res chain seq x y z
N MET A 1 3.57 12.30 -14.14
CA MET A 1 3.90 12.70 -12.77
C MET A 1 2.66 13.29 -12.11
N LEU A 2 2.28 12.81 -10.92
CA LEU A 2 1.16 13.38 -10.16
C LEU A 2 1.64 14.62 -9.41
N ARG A 3 0.88 15.72 -9.49
CA ARG A 3 1.13 16.98 -8.80
C ARG A 3 -0.14 17.39 -8.03
N ILE A 4 -0.02 17.54 -6.72
CA ILE A 4 -1.11 18.05 -5.86
C ILE A 4 -0.77 19.48 -5.49
N HIS A 5 -1.61 20.42 -5.90
CA HIS A 5 -1.43 21.86 -5.72
C HIS A 5 -2.23 22.34 -4.51
N PHE A 6 -1.52 22.95 -3.56
CA PHE A 6 -2.08 23.49 -2.33
C PHE A 6 -2.25 25.00 -2.43
N THR A 7 -3.36 25.51 -1.92
CA THR A 7 -3.50 26.92 -1.52
C THR A 7 -3.09 27.11 -0.06
N GLY A 8 -3.00 28.36 0.40
CA GLY A 8 -2.76 28.64 1.82
C GLY A 8 -3.85 28.08 2.75
N ASP A 9 -5.10 28.05 2.28
CA ASP A 9 -6.22 27.48 3.06
C ASP A 9 -6.17 25.95 3.09
N ASP A 10 -5.66 25.31 2.04
CA ASP A 10 -5.46 23.86 2.01
C ASP A 10 -4.44 23.42 3.06
N LEU A 11 -3.33 24.15 3.19
CA LEU A 11 -2.28 23.84 4.17
C LEU A 11 -2.84 23.81 5.61
N ARG A 12 -3.77 24.71 5.94
CA ARG A 12 -4.43 24.75 7.26
C ARG A 12 -5.39 23.59 7.49
N ARG A 13 -5.79 22.88 6.43
CA ARG A 13 -6.75 21.78 6.43
C ARG A 13 -6.09 20.44 6.09
N VAL A 14 -4.76 20.35 6.23
CA VAL A 14 -4.06 19.06 6.16
C VAL A 14 -4.24 18.32 7.47
N THR A 15 -4.79 17.12 7.41
CA THR A 15 -5.04 16.27 8.59
C THR A 15 -4.53 14.86 8.34
N VAL A 16 -4.18 14.14 9.41
CA VAL A 16 -3.87 12.71 9.36
C VAL A 16 -5.06 11.95 9.92
N ALA A 17 -5.55 10.93 9.21
CA ALA A 17 -6.64 10.09 9.68
C ALA A 17 -6.27 9.34 10.98
N ASP A 18 -7.27 9.01 11.79
CA ASP A 18 -7.06 8.34 13.08
C ASP A 18 -6.57 6.90 12.94
N GLY A 19 -6.84 6.27 11.79
CA GLY A 19 -6.37 4.93 11.45
C GLY A 19 -6.39 4.71 9.94
N PHE A 20 -6.30 3.44 9.55
CA PHE A 20 -6.47 3.06 8.14
C PHE A 20 -7.93 3.15 7.71
N ASP A 21 -8.14 3.28 6.40
CA ASP A 21 -9.47 3.25 5.80
C ASP A 21 -9.83 1.84 5.29
N PRO A 22 -10.94 1.23 5.75
CA PRO A 22 -11.24 -0.16 5.48
C PRO A 22 -11.48 -0.46 3.99
N LEU A 23 -12.06 0.46 3.22
CA LEU A 23 -12.33 0.20 1.80
C LEU A 23 -11.11 0.47 0.92
N TRP A 24 -10.25 1.42 1.29
CA TRP A 24 -8.92 1.51 0.69
C TRP A 24 -8.10 0.25 0.92
N GLU A 25 -8.14 -0.33 2.13
CA GLU A 25 -7.44 -1.59 2.40
C GLU A 25 -8.03 -2.76 1.60
N VAL A 26 -9.35 -2.82 1.40
CA VAL A 26 -9.97 -3.82 0.50
C VAL A 26 -9.44 -3.67 -0.93
N LEU A 27 -9.41 -2.45 -1.46
CA LEU A 27 -8.93 -2.18 -2.82
C LEU A 27 -7.45 -2.58 -2.99
N LEU A 28 -6.59 -2.09 -2.10
CA LEU A 28 -5.14 -2.26 -2.21
C LEU A 28 -4.70 -3.71 -1.93
N SER A 29 -5.39 -4.39 -1.03
CA SER A 29 -5.17 -5.82 -0.82
C SER A 29 -5.67 -6.66 -2.00
N LEU A 30 -6.77 -6.28 -2.68
CA LEU A 30 -7.18 -6.93 -3.92
C LEU A 30 -6.11 -6.81 -5.01
N HIS A 31 -5.51 -5.62 -5.19
CA HIS A 31 -4.39 -5.42 -6.10
C HIS A 31 -3.25 -6.38 -5.75
N LEU A 32 -2.86 -6.38 -4.48
CA LEU A 32 -1.79 -7.23 -3.95
C LEU A 32 -2.02 -8.73 -4.25
N ALA A 33 -3.22 -9.25 -4.00
CA ALA A 33 -3.51 -10.67 -4.23
C ALA A 33 -3.32 -11.10 -5.70
N GLN A 34 -3.54 -10.17 -6.63
CA GLN A 34 -3.51 -10.40 -8.07
C GLN A 34 -2.14 -10.17 -8.71
N GLU A 35 -1.24 -9.47 -8.03
CA GLU A 35 0.14 -9.31 -8.52
C GLU A 35 0.87 -10.66 -8.54
N PRO A 36 1.81 -10.87 -9.49
CA PRO A 36 2.77 -11.98 -9.42
C PRO A 36 3.52 -11.96 -8.08
N ASP A 37 3.93 -13.14 -7.61
CA ASP A 37 4.74 -13.20 -6.40
C ASP A 37 6.19 -12.92 -6.77
N HIS A 38 6.64 -11.70 -6.49
CA HIS A 38 8.03 -11.28 -6.71
C HIS A 38 8.94 -11.57 -5.49
N GLY A 39 8.46 -12.36 -4.51
CA GLY A 39 9.21 -12.66 -3.29
C GLY A 39 9.07 -11.60 -2.20
N HIS A 40 7.95 -10.87 -2.19
CA HIS A 40 7.66 -9.90 -1.13
C HIS A 40 7.09 -10.62 0.11
N LEU A 41 7.98 -10.92 1.04
CA LEU A 41 7.73 -11.85 2.16
C LEU A 41 6.76 -11.35 3.21
N ALA A 42 6.64 -10.03 3.37
CA ALA A 42 5.75 -9.42 4.36
C ALA A 42 4.29 -9.92 4.24
N PHE A 43 3.89 -10.36 3.05
CA PHE A 43 2.53 -10.79 2.73
C PHE A 43 2.42 -12.25 2.27
N SER A 44 3.46 -13.09 2.40
CA SER A 44 3.44 -14.46 1.84
C SER A 44 2.28 -15.31 2.40
N GLU A 45 2.17 -15.37 3.73
CA GLU A 45 1.11 -16.11 4.45
C GLU A 45 -0.30 -15.56 4.14
N TRP A 46 -0.41 -14.23 4.11
CA TRP A 46 -1.65 -13.57 3.73
C TRP A 46 -2.03 -13.90 2.27
N ARG A 47 -1.08 -13.81 1.34
CA ARG A 47 -1.29 -14.11 -0.09
C ARG A 47 -1.68 -15.57 -0.29
N ARG A 48 -1.06 -16.50 0.42
CA ARG A 48 -1.40 -17.93 0.38
C ARG A 48 -2.88 -18.17 0.74
N THR A 49 -3.39 -17.41 1.71
CA THR A 49 -4.78 -17.50 2.15
C THR A 49 -5.76 -16.79 1.21
N VAL A 50 -5.37 -15.65 0.64
CA VAL A 50 -6.28 -14.76 -0.10
C VAL A 50 -6.27 -15.01 -1.60
N ARG A 51 -5.16 -15.49 -2.19
CA ARG A 51 -5.07 -15.76 -3.63
C ARG A 51 -6.14 -16.71 -4.16
N PRO A 52 -6.43 -17.85 -3.51
CA PRO A 52 -7.50 -18.75 -3.97
C PRO A 52 -8.84 -18.03 -4.07
N LEU A 53 -9.12 -17.06 -3.19
CA LEU A 53 -10.37 -16.33 -3.15
C LEU A 53 -10.64 -15.53 -4.44
N VAL A 54 -9.58 -15.06 -5.09
CA VAL A 54 -9.66 -14.14 -6.24
C VAL A 54 -9.14 -14.74 -7.55
N ARG A 55 -8.44 -15.89 -7.50
CA ARG A 55 -7.92 -16.58 -8.70
C ARG A 55 -8.73 -17.82 -9.10
N GLU A 56 -9.26 -18.57 -8.15
CA GLU A 56 -10.06 -19.77 -8.42
C GLU A 56 -11.53 -19.38 -8.73
N PRO A 57 -12.34 -20.32 -9.27
CA PRO A 57 -13.78 -20.11 -9.40
C PRO A 57 -14.42 -19.81 -8.04
N SER A 58 -14.68 -18.53 -7.79
CA SER A 58 -15.16 -17.99 -6.52
C SER A 58 -16.04 -16.78 -6.78
N PRO A 59 -17.13 -16.56 -6.01
CA PRO A 59 -17.93 -15.34 -6.11
C PRO A 59 -17.09 -14.07 -5.93
N LEU A 60 -16.02 -14.11 -5.13
CA LEU A 60 -15.16 -12.95 -4.85
C LEU A 60 -14.32 -12.53 -6.05
N ARG A 61 -14.16 -13.41 -7.05
CA ARG A 61 -13.46 -13.10 -8.30
C ARG A 61 -14.15 -11.98 -9.09
N LEU A 62 -15.41 -11.65 -8.83
CA LEU A 62 -16.05 -10.49 -9.45
C LEU A 62 -15.34 -9.18 -9.11
N LEU A 63 -14.75 -9.07 -7.91
CA LEU A 63 -14.07 -7.85 -7.45
C LEU A 63 -12.84 -7.53 -8.31
N THR A 64 -12.19 -8.53 -8.91
CA THR A 64 -11.03 -8.34 -9.79
C THR A 64 -11.38 -7.63 -11.10
N GLN A 65 -12.66 -7.59 -11.47
CA GLN A 65 -13.13 -6.82 -12.64
C GLN A 65 -13.14 -5.32 -12.37
N LEU A 66 -13.20 -4.88 -11.10
CA LEU A 66 -13.17 -3.46 -10.71
C LEU A 66 -11.83 -3.03 -10.12
N ALA A 67 -11.13 -3.93 -9.45
CA ALA A 67 -9.88 -3.67 -8.74
C ALA A 67 -8.73 -4.46 -9.38
N ARG A 68 -8.36 -4.14 -10.62
CA ARG A 68 -7.23 -4.80 -11.30
C ARG A 68 -5.91 -4.37 -10.64
N PRO A 69 -4.87 -5.23 -10.62
CA PRO A 69 -3.61 -4.93 -9.93
C PRO A 69 -2.89 -3.70 -10.48
N TRP A 70 -3.20 -3.30 -11.71
CA TRP A 70 -2.63 -2.14 -12.38
C TRP A 70 -3.73 -1.41 -13.16
N GLY A 71 -3.60 -0.09 -13.26
CA GLY A 71 -4.55 0.77 -13.98
C GLY A 71 -5.62 1.36 -13.07
N TYR A 72 -6.66 1.92 -13.68
CA TYR A 72 -7.74 2.58 -12.97
C TYR A 72 -8.63 1.59 -12.20
N SER A 73 -8.98 1.96 -10.97
CA SER A 73 -10.05 1.36 -10.17
C SER A 73 -11.08 2.45 -9.86
N PRO A 74 -12.39 2.19 -9.99
CA PRO A 74 -13.41 3.21 -9.73
C PRO A 74 -13.32 3.82 -8.33
N ASP A 75 -13.31 5.14 -8.24
CA ASP A 75 -13.20 5.92 -7.00
C ASP A 75 -14.38 5.65 -6.04
N PHE A 76 -15.55 5.27 -6.57
CA PHE A 76 -16.73 4.95 -5.75
C PHE A 76 -16.50 3.74 -4.84
N LEU A 77 -15.47 2.93 -5.09
CA LEU A 77 -15.09 1.80 -4.23
C LEU A 77 -14.43 2.24 -2.92
N THR A 78 -13.88 3.45 -2.87
CA THR A 78 -13.12 3.98 -1.72
C THR A 78 -13.66 5.35 -1.30
N PRO A 79 -14.93 5.43 -0.84
CA PRO A 79 -15.61 6.68 -0.49
C PRO A 79 -15.12 7.30 0.83
N GLY A 80 -14.24 6.62 1.56
CA GLY A 80 -13.75 7.01 2.88
C GLY A 80 -12.42 7.74 2.84
N ARG A 81 -12.13 8.44 3.94
CA ARG A 81 -10.88 9.17 4.17
C ARG A 81 -10.25 8.79 5.51
N GLY A 82 -10.41 7.52 5.91
CA GLY A 82 -10.02 7.05 7.25
C GLY A 82 -11.00 7.46 8.35
N GLU A 83 -12.24 7.75 7.94
CA GLU A 83 -13.39 8.08 8.77
C GLU A 83 -14.42 6.94 8.63
N ASP A 84 -15.21 6.71 9.67
CA ASP A 84 -16.24 5.66 9.74
C ASP A 84 -15.76 4.20 9.59
N GLY A 85 -16.59 3.27 10.06
CA GLY A 85 -16.32 1.83 9.94
C GLY A 85 -16.73 1.25 8.59
N PHE A 86 -16.27 0.02 8.32
CA PHE A 86 -16.52 -0.72 7.07
C PHE A 86 -17.99 -0.72 6.62
N GLY A 87 -18.94 -0.94 7.54
CA GLY A 87 -20.37 -0.99 7.20
C GLY A 87 -20.91 0.32 6.63
N ALA A 88 -20.63 1.45 7.30
CA ALA A 88 -21.08 2.76 6.85
C ALA A 88 -20.46 3.15 5.51
N GLN A 89 -19.18 2.82 5.29
CA GLN A 89 -18.56 3.06 4.00
C GLN A 89 -19.13 2.16 2.90
N LEU A 90 -19.44 0.90 3.20
CA LEU A 90 -20.07 -0.01 2.25
C LEU A 90 -21.46 0.51 1.85
N ASP A 91 -22.23 1.06 2.78
CA ASP A 91 -23.52 1.68 2.46
C ASP A 91 -23.36 2.87 1.50
N ARG A 92 -22.29 3.66 1.62
CA ARG A 92 -21.96 4.73 0.65
C ARG A 92 -21.63 4.15 -0.73
N VAL A 93 -20.86 3.06 -0.82
CA VAL A 93 -20.59 2.35 -2.09
C VAL A 93 -21.90 1.92 -2.73
N LEU A 94 -22.77 1.27 -1.96
CA LEU A 94 -24.04 0.73 -2.46
C LEU A 94 -25.07 1.82 -2.79
N SER A 95 -24.93 3.00 -2.20
CA SER A 95 -25.76 4.19 -2.45
C SER A 95 -25.15 5.14 -3.50
N THR A 96 -24.09 4.73 -4.18
CA THR A 96 -23.45 5.55 -5.22
C THR A 96 -24.47 5.95 -6.29
N PRO A 97 -24.61 7.26 -6.62
CA PRO A 97 -25.54 7.70 -7.64
C PRO A 97 -25.28 7.01 -8.99
N ARG A 98 -26.36 6.61 -9.68
CA ARG A 98 -26.27 5.91 -10.98
C ARG A 98 -25.42 6.65 -12.01
N ALA A 99 -25.49 7.98 -12.03
CA ALA A 99 -24.69 8.82 -12.93
C ALA A 99 -23.18 8.61 -12.69
N ARG A 100 -22.76 8.55 -11.42
CA ARG A 100 -21.38 8.31 -11.01
C ARG A 100 -20.94 6.88 -11.32
N LEU A 101 -21.77 5.87 -10.99
CA LEU A 101 -21.50 4.48 -11.39
C LEU A 101 -21.26 4.35 -12.90
N LYS A 102 -22.14 4.96 -13.72
CA LYS A 102 -22.00 4.94 -15.17
C LYS A 102 -20.72 5.62 -15.64
N ALA A 103 -20.39 6.80 -15.11
CA ALA A 103 -19.22 7.57 -15.51
C ALA A 103 -17.92 6.81 -15.20
N GLU A 104 -17.73 6.38 -13.95
CA GLU A 104 -16.51 5.71 -13.52
C GLU A 104 -16.35 4.32 -14.17
N LEU A 105 -17.44 3.57 -14.37
CA LEU A 105 -17.37 2.29 -15.08
C LEU A 105 -17.13 2.46 -16.60
N SER A 106 -17.53 3.59 -17.18
CA SER A 106 -17.17 3.92 -18.57
C SER A 106 -15.68 4.27 -18.69
N GLN A 107 -15.11 4.92 -17.68
CA GLN A 107 -13.67 5.18 -17.61
C GLN A 107 -12.88 3.87 -17.44
N LEU A 108 -13.33 2.97 -16.55
CA LEU A 108 -12.75 1.63 -16.42
C LEU A 108 -12.81 0.85 -17.74
N ALA A 109 -13.89 1.02 -18.52
CA ALA A 109 -14.07 0.35 -19.80
C ALA A 109 -13.02 0.73 -20.87
N ALA A 110 -12.33 1.87 -20.70
CA ALA A 110 -11.24 2.28 -21.59
C ALA A 110 -10.02 1.34 -21.48
N GLU A 111 -9.85 0.67 -20.35
CA GLU A 111 -8.73 -0.25 -20.10
C GLU A 111 -9.14 -1.73 -20.16
N SER A 112 -10.44 -2.05 -20.06
CA SER A 112 -10.94 -3.42 -20.18
C SER A 112 -12.39 -3.49 -20.64
N PRO A 113 -12.74 -4.36 -21.61
CA PRO A 113 -14.11 -4.45 -22.10
C PRO A 113 -15.12 -4.71 -20.97
N PRO A 114 -16.28 -4.05 -20.99
CA PRO A 114 -17.28 -4.21 -19.95
C PRO A 114 -17.93 -5.59 -20.03
N THR A 115 -18.10 -6.23 -18.88
CA THR A 115 -18.77 -7.54 -18.76
C THR A 115 -20.28 -7.36 -18.58
N PRO A 116 -21.10 -8.42 -18.69
CA PRO A 116 -22.52 -8.32 -18.35
C PRO A 116 -22.75 -7.79 -16.93
N TRP A 117 -21.90 -8.16 -15.97
CA TRP A 117 -22.01 -7.72 -14.59
C TRP A 117 -21.63 -6.24 -14.42
N THR A 118 -20.51 -5.78 -14.99
CA THR A 118 -20.12 -4.37 -14.87
C THR A 118 -21.08 -3.43 -15.61
N ARG A 119 -21.70 -3.88 -16.72
CA ARG A 119 -22.79 -3.14 -17.37
C ARG A 119 -24.02 -3.00 -16.47
N ALA A 120 -24.45 -4.09 -15.84
CA ALA A 120 -25.58 -4.05 -14.90
C ALA A 120 -25.27 -3.11 -13.72
N LEU A 121 -24.04 -3.18 -13.18
CA LEU A 121 -23.60 -2.29 -12.11
C LEU A 121 -23.64 -0.82 -12.55
N GLY A 122 -23.16 -0.49 -13.76
CA GLY A 122 -23.22 0.88 -14.31
C GLY A 122 -24.63 1.39 -14.58
N SER A 123 -25.62 0.50 -14.72
CA SER A 123 -27.04 0.88 -14.75
C SER A 123 -27.68 1.07 -13.36
N GLY A 124 -26.93 0.83 -12.28
CA GLY A 124 -27.47 0.83 -10.92
C GLY A 124 -28.41 -0.35 -10.65
N ASP A 125 -28.18 -1.49 -11.31
CA ASP A 125 -29.00 -2.69 -11.10
C ASP A 125 -28.91 -3.16 -9.63
N PRO A 126 -30.05 -3.30 -8.91
CA PRO A 126 -30.03 -3.68 -7.49
C PRO A 126 -29.40 -5.05 -7.23
N GLY A 127 -29.54 -6.00 -8.16
CA GLY A 127 -28.92 -7.33 -8.04
C GLY A 127 -27.41 -7.28 -8.20
N ALA A 128 -26.90 -6.46 -9.14
CA ALA A 128 -25.47 -6.22 -9.30
C ALA A 128 -24.85 -5.52 -8.08
N LEU A 129 -25.52 -4.50 -7.53
CA LEU A 129 -25.11 -3.81 -6.31
C LEU A 129 -25.11 -4.75 -5.09
N ARG A 130 -26.14 -5.58 -4.92
CA ARG A 130 -26.17 -6.59 -3.84
C ARG A 130 -24.98 -7.55 -3.93
N ARG A 131 -24.70 -8.08 -5.12
CA ARG A 131 -23.53 -8.95 -5.34
C ARG A 131 -22.20 -8.25 -5.03
N LEU A 132 -22.08 -6.96 -5.33
CA LEU A 132 -20.92 -6.17 -4.97
C LEU A 132 -20.78 -6.09 -3.44
N GLY A 133 -21.86 -5.74 -2.74
CA GLY A 133 -21.90 -5.65 -1.28
C GLY A 133 -21.54 -6.96 -0.58
N ASP A 134 -22.13 -8.07 -1.04
CA ASP A 134 -21.86 -9.41 -0.53
C ASP A 134 -20.40 -9.80 -0.73
N ALA A 135 -19.84 -9.52 -1.91
CA ALA A 135 -18.45 -9.83 -2.22
C ALA A 135 -17.48 -8.98 -1.39
N MET A 136 -17.70 -7.67 -1.27
CA MET A 136 -16.85 -6.80 -0.44
C MET A 136 -16.88 -7.21 1.03
N THR A 137 -18.07 -7.52 1.57
CA THR A 137 -18.24 -8.00 2.96
C THR A 137 -17.51 -9.31 3.19
N ALA A 138 -17.70 -10.29 2.30
CA ALA A 138 -17.07 -11.59 2.41
C ALA A 138 -15.55 -11.52 2.22
N TYR A 139 -15.06 -10.62 1.35
CA TYR A 139 -13.63 -10.37 1.17
C TYR A 139 -13.03 -9.73 2.43
N HIS A 140 -13.61 -8.62 2.92
CA HIS A 140 -13.15 -7.95 4.14
C HIS A 140 -13.03 -8.93 5.33
N ARG A 141 -14.08 -9.73 5.57
CA ARG A 141 -14.10 -10.72 6.65
C ARG A 141 -13.00 -11.78 6.54
N ARG A 142 -12.63 -12.20 5.32
CA ARG A 142 -11.68 -13.32 5.11
C ARG A 142 -10.24 -12.85 4.93
N ALA A 143 -10.05 -11.71 4.30
CA ALA A 143 -8.74 -11.21 3.89
C ALA A 143 -8.19 -10.15 4.85
N LEU A 144 -9.03 -9.35 5.52
CA LEU A 144 -8.58 -8.23 6.34
C LEU A 144 -8.85 -8.45 7.84
N ALA A 145 -10.09 -8.85 8.20
CA ALA A 145 -10.49 -8.98 9.60
C ALA A 145 -9.54 -9.83 10.47
N PRO A 146 -8.96 -10.96 9.99
CA PRO A 146 -7.99 -11.74 10.78
C PRO A 146 -6.68 -11.00 11.12
N TYR A 147 -6.39 -9.88 10.44
CA TYR A 147 -5.16 -9.10 10.55
C TYR A 147 -5.40 -7.68 11.08
N GLN A 148 -6.64 -7.34 11.44
CA GLN A 148 -7.04 -6.00 11.83
C GLN A 148 -6.22 -5.45 13.01
N GLY A 149 -5.91 -6.26 14.01
CA GLY A 149 -5.09 -5.83 15.15
C GLY A 149 -3.69 -5.40 14.73
N ALA A 150 -3.06 -6.14 13.81
CA ALA A 150 -1.75 -5.77 13.28
C ALA A 150 -1.82 -4.47 12.45
N MET A 151 -2.85 -4.32 11.62
CA MET A 151 -3.04 -3.11 10.82
C MET A 151 -3.26 -1.87 11.71
N LEU A 152 -4.06 -2.00 12.77
CA LEU A 152 -4.29 -0.91 13.73
C LEU A 152 -3.00 -0.51 14.46
N ALA A 153 -2.22 -1.48 14.93
CA ALA A 153 -0.95 -1.19 15.62
C ALA A 153 0.04 -0.43 14.72
N HIS A 154 0.10 -0.76 13.43
CA HIS A 154 0.95 -0.03 12.48
C HIS A 154 0.43 1.38 12.19
N ALA A 155 -0.89 1.55 12.06
CA ALA A 155 -1.50 2.86 11.88
C ALA A 155 -1.26 3.77 13.10
N GLU A 156 -1.33 3.23 14.32
CA GLU A 156 -1.04 3.97 15.55
C GLU A 156 0.44 4.39 15.63
N ALA A 157 1.36 3.46 15.33
CA ALA A 157 2.79 3.74 15.31
C ALA A 157 3.16 4.82 14.28
N ASP A 158 2.58 4.73 13.07
CA ASP A 158 2.76 5.73 12.03
C ASP A 158 2.18 7.08 12.45
N ARG A 159 0.96 7.12 13.01
CA ARG A 159 0.35 8.36 13.50
C ARG A 159 1.23 9.06 14.52
N ALA A 160 1.85 8.32 15.44
CA ALA A 160 2.81 8.87 16.39
C ALA A 160 4.07 9.44 15.70
N GLN A 161 4.53 8.82 14.62
CA GLN A 161 5.63 9.34 13.80
C GLN A 161 5.25 10.62 13.05
N GLN A 162 4.05 10.67 12.45
CA GLN A 162 3.56 11.85 11.75
C GLN A 162 3.34 13.03 12.72
N ALA A 163 2.79 12.77 13.91
CA ALA A 163 2.66 13.78 14.96
C ALA A 163 4.02 14.37 15.37
N ARG A 164 5.04 13.53 15.61
CA ARG A 164 6.40 14.00 15.92
C ARG A 164 7.01 14.85 14.82
N ALA A 165 6.77 14.50 13.56
CA ALA A 165 7.29 15.27 12.43
C ALA A 165 6.60 16.62 12.29
N LEU A 166 5.28 16.66 12.44
CA LEU A 166 4.53 17.91 12.46
C LEU A 166 5.00 18.83 13.59
N LEU A 167 5.17 18.30 14.81
CA LEU A 167 5.63 19.08 15.96
C LEU A 167 7.06 19.60 15.82
N SER A 168 7.94 18.88 15.13
CA SER A 168 9.36 19.22 15.03
C SER A 168 9.76 19.97 13.77
N GLY A 169 8.92 19.97 12.73
CA GLY A 169 9.25 20.59 11.45
C GLY A 169 8.04 21.02 10.62
N GLY A 170 6.86 21.13 11.23
CA GLY A 170 5.65 21.60 10.55
C GLY A 170 5.19 20.70 9.41
N LEU A 171 4.41 21.28 8.51
CA LEU A 171 3.87 20.59 7.33
C LEU A 171 4.97 20.17 6.36
N ASP A 172 6.03 20.96 6.21
CA ASP A 172 7.13 20.64 5.31
C ASP A 172 7.76 19.29 5.66
N ARG A 173 8.04 19.08 6.95
CA ARG A 173 8.60 17.81 7.43
C ARG A 173 7.59 16.67 7.31
N LEU A 174 6.34 16.90 7.71
CA LEU A 174 5.26 15.91 7.61
C LEU A 174 5.10 15.39 6.18
N LEU A 175 4.97 16.28 5.20
CA LEU A 175 4.73 15.92 3.80
C LEU A 175 5.97 15.30 3.15
N SER A 176 7.17 15.81 3.43
CA SER A 176 8.41 15.30 2.85
C SER A 176 8.77 13.88 3.31
N GLN A 177 8.32 13.46 4.50
CA GLN A 177 8.67 12.16 5.06
C GLN A 177 7.64 11.06 4.77
N LEU A 178 6.50 11.39 4.15
CA LEU A 178 5.41 10.43 3.90
C LEU A 178 5.88 9.17 3.17
N HIS A 179 6.75 9.35 2.18
CA HIS A 179 7.31 8.24 1.42
C HIS A 179 8.54 8.69 0.62
N PRO A 180 9.56 7.84 0.38
CA PRO A 180 10.75 8.21 -0.40
C PRO A 180 10.51 8.64 -1.87
N ARG A 181 9.31 8.39 -2.41
CA ARG A 181 8.90 8.83 -3.77
C ARG A 181 8.11 10.13 -3.76
N VAL A 182 7.78 10.66 -2.59
CA VAL A 182 7.13 11.97 -2.45
C VAL A 182 8.21 13.03 -2.49
N VAL A 183 8.00 14.04 -3.32
CA VAL A 183 8.81 15.26 -3.36
C VAL A 183 7.90 16.40 -2.96
N TRP A 184 8.21 17.04 -1.84
CA TRP A 184 7.50 18.22 -1.39
C TRP A 184 8.32 19.46 -1.75
N GLU A 185 7.77 20.28 -2.63
CA GLU A 185 8.30 21.59 -3.02
C GLU A 185 7.16 22.57 -2.91
N ALA A 186 7.03 23.20 -1.74
CA ALA A 186 5.89 24.03 -1.42
C ALA A 186 5.57 25.05 -2.54
N PRO A 187 4.31 25.16 -2.98
CA PRO A 187 3.10 24.55 -2.42
C PRO A 187 2.64 23.28 -3.15
N VAL A 188 3.55 22.52 -3.78
CA VAL A 188 3.22 21.36 -4.63
C VAL A 188 3.81 20.08 -4.06
N LEU A 189 2.97 19.07 -3.86
CA LEU A 189 3.39 17.70 -3.56
C LEU A 189 3.44 16.89 -4.85
N GLN A 190 4.58 16.30 -5.15
CA GLN A 190 4.83 15.57 -6.38
C GLN A 190 5.07 14.09 -6.11
N ILE A 191 4.51 13.24 -6.98
CA ILE A 191 4.77 11.80 -7.02
C ILE A 191 5.14 11.42 -8.47
N PRO A 192 6.45 11.39 -8.82
CA PRO A 192 6.91 11.34 -10.21
C PRO A 192 6.52 10.07 -11.00
N VAL A 193 6.20 8.97 -10.32
CA VAL A 193 5.98 7.64 -10.91
C VAL A 193 4.63 7.46 -11.61
N TYR A 194 3.68 8.38 -11.42
CA TYR A 194 2.39 8.36 -12.10
C TYR A 194 2.45 8.97 -13.51
N ALA A 195 1.40 8.77 -14.31
CA ALA A 195 1.14 9.58 -15.52
C ALA A 195 0.96 11.07 -15.14
N ASP A 196 1.08 11.99 -16.10
CA ASP A 196 0.91 13.42 -15.82
C ASP A 196 -0.53 13.72 -15.41
N GLN A 197 -0.68 14.24 -14.19
CA GLN A 197 -1.96 14.58 -13.58
C GLN A 197 -1.75 15.71 -12.57
N ASP A 198 -2.60 16.72 -12.66
CA ASP A 198 -2.64 17.84 -11.73
C ASP A 198 -3.95 17.79 -10.93
N VAL A 199 -3.82 17.82 -9.61
CA VAL A 199 -4.95 17.85 -8.66
C VAL A 199 -4.87 19.16 -7.89
N TYR A 200 -5.89 20.00 -8.03
CA TYR A 200 -5.98 21.27 -7.34
C TYR A 200 -6.92 21.14 -6.14
N LEU A 201 -6.41 21.32 -4.92
CA LEU A 201 -7.20 21.11 -3.71
C LEU A 201 -8.27 22.19 -3.51
N GLY A 202 -8.01 23.43 -3.94
CA GLY A 202 -9.03 24.48 -4.02
C GLY A 202 -9.64 24.87 -2.67
N GLY A 203 -8.85 24.84 -1.59
CA GLY A 203 -9.30 25.17 -0.24
C GLY A 203 -9.98 24.02 0.52
N ARG A 204 -10.11 22.83 -0.08
CA ARG A 204 -10.73 21.64 0.54
C ARG A 204 -9.80 20.95 1.55
N GLY A 205 -8.49 21.22 1.52
CA GLY A 205 -7.49 20.52 2.33
C GLY A 205 -7.11 19.15 1.78
N LEU A 206 -6.35 18.39 2.57
CA LEU A 206 -5.90 17.04 2.21
C LEU A 206 -5.90 16.14 3.45
N VAL A 207 -6.58 14.99 3.36
CA VAL A 207 -6.51 13.96 4.40
C VAL A 207 -5.43 12.94 4.04
N LEU A 208 -4.45 12.78 4.93
CA LEU A 208 -3.39 11.77 4.83
C LEU A 208 -3.91 10.49 5.50
N VAL A 209 -4.05 9.41 4.73
CA VAL A 209 -4.57 8.14 5.23
C VAL A 209 -3.47 7.09 5.21
N PRO A 210 -3.05 6.57 6.37
CA PRO A 210 -2.09 5.48 6.39
C PRO A 210 -2.73 4.20 5.84
N SER A 211 -2.00 3.45 5.03
CA SER A 211 -2.46 2.15 4.56
C SER A 211 -1.39 1.05 4.66
N TYR A 212 -1.81 -0.09 5.21
CA TYR A 212 -1.02 -1.29 5.34
C TYR A 212 -0.81 -1.97 3.98
N PHE A 213 -1.86 -2.12 3.17
CA PHE A 213 -1.75 -2.77 1.86
C PHE A 213 -1.27 -1.83 0.75
N CYS A 214 -1.16 -0.52 0.99
CA CYS A 214 -0.38 0.39 0.15
C CYS A 214 1.12 0.05 0.30
N ARG A 215 1.83 -0.22 -0.81
CA ARG A 215 3.25 -0.66 -0.75
C ARG A 215 4.22 0.10 -1.64
N ILE A 216 3.78 0.48 -2.83
CA ILE A 216 4.71 0.94 -3.88
C ILE A 216 4.92 2.45 -3.79
N GLN A 217 3.83 3.20 -3.68
CA GLN A 217 3.80 4.66 -3.62
C GLN A 217 2.46 5.13 -3.08
N PRO A 218 2.37 6.35 -2.53
CA PRO A 218 1.09 6.92 -2.14
C PRO A 218 0.15 7.09 -3.34
N ILE A 219 -1.15 6.93 -3.11
CA ILE A 219 -2.21 6.95 -4.12
C ILE A 219 -3.33 7.91 -3.69
N THR A 220 -4.01 8.50 -4.67
CA THR A 220 -5.17 9.40 -4.50
C THR A 220 -6.30 8.94 -5.42
N LEU A 221 -7.49 9.51 -5.22
CA LEU A 221 -8.61 9.39 -6.15
C LEU A 221 -8.26 9.95 -7.53
N MET A 222 -8.86 9.38 -8.58
CA MET A 222 -8.71 9.87 -9.94
C MET A 222 -9.49 11.18 -10.16
N ASP A 223 -10.71 11.23 -9.64
CA ASP A 223 -11.59 12.40 -9.67
C ASP A 223 -11.11 13.47 -8.70
N GLY A 224 -10.52 14.53 -9.25
CA GLY A 224 -10.02 15.69 -8.50
C GLY A 224 -11.11 16.50 -7.82
N GLU A 225 -12.40 16.33 -8.14
CA GLU A 225 -13.52 17.04 -7.51
C GLU A 225 -13.99 16.37 -6.21
N GLN A 226 -13.60 15.12 -5.97
CA GLN A 226 -13.89 14.44 -4.72
C GLN A 226 -13.10 15.02 -3.54
N PRO A 227 -13.61 14.88 -2.30
CA PRO A 227 -12.89 15.27 -1.09
C PRO A 227 -11.45 14.72 -1.09
N PRO A 228 -10.41 15.56 -1.10
CA PRO A 228 -9.05 15.08 -1.37
C PRO A 228 -8.49 14.17 -0.28
N VAL A 229 -7.85 13.09 -0.71
CA VAL A 229 -7.21 12.10 0.15
C VAL A 229 -5.90 11.62 -0.47
N LEU A 230 -4.87 11.46 0.36
CA LEU A 230 -3.62 10.82 -0.03
C LEU A 230 -3.38 9.61 0.86
N VAL A 231 -3.54 8.44 0.29
CA VAL A 231 -3.29 7.16 0.96
C VAL A 231 -1.82 6.82 0.82
N TYR A 232 -1.11 6.55 1.91
CA TYR A 232 0.34 6.33 1.90
C TYR A 232 0.74 5.04 2.63
N PRO A 233 1.85 4.40 2.23
CA PRO A 233 2.25 3.11 2.77
C PRO A 233 2.79 3.21 4.20
N ILE A 234 2.33 2.34 5.09
CA ILE A 234 2.81 2.22 6.48
C ILE A 234 3.32 0.82 6.85
N SER A 235 3.21 -0.14 5.93
CA SER A 235 3.76 -1.47 6.16
C SER A 235 5.28 -1.43 6.29
N PRO A 236 5.89 -2.11 7.30
CA PRO A 236 7.33 -2.20 7.41
C PRO A 236 7.87 -3.06 6.25
N PRO A 237 9.08 -2.78 5.75
CA PRO A 237 9.70 -3.62 4.74
C PRO A 237 9.98 -5.07 5.24
N LEU A 238 9.92 -5.30 6.56
CA LEU A 238 10.18 -6.55 7.30
C LEU A 238 8.93 -7.20 7.93
N GLY A 239 7.79 -6.53 7.88
CA GLY A 239 6.64 -6.87 8.73
C GLY A 239 5.97 -8.17 8.31
N ARG A 240 6.01 -9.21 9.15
CA ARG A 240 5.13 -10.38 9.02
C ARG A 240 3.70 -9.93 9.34
N LEU A 241 2.76 -10.16 8.43
CA LEU A 241 1.33 -10.15 8.78
C LEU A 241 1.05 -11.32 9.72
N ILE A 242 1.17 -11.09 11.02
CA ILE A 242 0.84 -12.09 12.04
C ILE A 242 -0.67 -12.08 12.24
N ARG A 243 -1.30 -13.25 12.07
CA ARG A 243 -2.64 -13.51 12.62
C ARG A 243 -2.49 -13.54 14.13
N ASP A 244 -2.94 -12.48 14.80
CA ASP A 244 -3.00 -12.35 16.27
C ASP A 244 -1.68 -11.87 16.96
N PRO A 245 -1.66 -10.66 17.53
CA PRO A 245 -0.52 -10.16 18.31
C PRO A 245 -0.26 -10.97 19.59
N MET A 246 -1.26 -11.66 20.14
CA MET A 246 -1.13 -12.38 21.43
C MET A 246 -0.27 -13.65 21.37
N ARG A 247 0.16 -14.08 20.17
CA ARG A 247 1.07 -15.22 19.97
C ARG A 247 2.48 -14.80 19.54
N ALA A 248 2.75 -13.50 19.43
CA ALA A 248 4.12 -13.04 19.34
C ALA A 248 4.70 -13.08 20.76
N ASP A 249 5.61 -14.02 21.02
CA ASP A 249 6.35 -14.07 22.28
C ASP A 249 6.85 -12.65 22.61
N ALA A 250 6.47 -12.17 23.79
CA ALA A 250 6.68 -10.81 24.27
C ALA A 250 8.14 -10.50 24.63
N ASP A 251 9.10 -11.26 24.11
CA ASP A 251 10.51 -11.09 24.42
C ASP A 251 11.40 -11.61 23.28
N GLY A 252 12.44 -10.84 22.92
CA GLY A 252 13.53 -11.32 22.07
C GLY A 252 13.51 -10.83 20.61
N THR A 253 14.52 -10.01 20.29
CA THR A 253 15.12 -9.81 18.97
C THR A 253 14.76 -10.90 17.95
N ALA A 254 14.15 -10.54 16.81
CA ALA A 254 13.80 -11.50 15.75
C ALA A 254 14.97 -12.49 15.49
N PRO A 255 14.74 -13.81 15.40
CA PRO A 255 15.82 -14.82 15.31
C PRO A 255 16.87 -14.52 14.22
N VAL A 256 16.44 -13.95 13.09
CA VAL A 256 17.34 -13.54 12.01
C VAL A 256 18.22 -12.32 12.37
N VAL A 257 17.73 -11.42 13.21
CA VAL A 257 18.51 -10.29 13.75
C VAL A 257 19.51 -10.79 14.78
N ALA A 258 19.18 -11.82 15.57
CA ALA A 258 20.15 -12.47 16.46
C ALA A 258 21.26 -13.18 15.66
N LEU A 259 20.91 -13.82 14.53
CA LEU A 259 21.86 -14.55 13.68
C LEU A 259 22.74 -13.63 12.81
N LEU A 260 22.13 -12.65 12.13
CA LEU A 260 22.83 -11.78 11.19
C LEU A 260 23.32 -10.48 11.84
N GLY A 261 22.77 -10.09 12.98
CA GLY A 261 22.96 -8.75 13.53
C GLY A 261 22.13 -7.71 12.77
N ARG A 262 21.77 -6.64 13.48
CA ARG A 262 20.84 -5.58 13.05
C ARG A 262 21.11 -5.05 11.63
N THR A 263 22.35 -4.64 11.34
CA THR A 263 22.69 -4.01 10.06
C THR A 263 22.59 -4.96 8.86
N ARG A 264 22.94 -6.24 9.03
CA ARG A 264 22.85 -7.22 7.93
C ARG A 264 21.41 -7.64 7.68
N ALA A 265 20.62 -7.82 8.73
CA ALA A 265 19.18 -8.09 8.59
C ALA A 265 18.46 -6.94 7.88
N ALA A 266 18.70 -5.69 8.30
CA ALA A 266 18.10 -4.51 7.68
C ALA A 266 18.56 -4.29 6.22
N LEU A 267 19.80 -4.61 5.87
CA LEU A 267 20.27 -4.54 4.48
C LEU A 267 19.71 -5.64 3.59
N LEU A 268 19.55 -6.85 4.15
CA LEU A 268 18.95 -7.98 3.44
C LEU A 268 17.48 -7.67 3.09
N GLU A 269 16.75 -7.11 4.04
CA GLU A 269 15.40 -6.58 3.87
C GLU A 269 15.32 -5.44 2.86
N ALA A 270 16.17 -4.42 3.00
CA ALA A 270 16.13 -3.25 2.12
C ALA A 270 16.35 -3.65 0.64
N ALA A 271 17.06 -4.76 0.41
CA ALA A 271 17.29 -5.35 -0.91
C ALA A 271 16.09 -6.17 -1.45
N ALA A 272 15.01 -6.38 -0.68
CA ALA A 272 13.77 -6.98 -1.16
C ALA A 272 13.11 -6.17 -2.28
N HIS A 273 13.31 -4.86 -2.29
CA HIS A 273 12.79 -3.96 -3.32
C HIS A 273 13.81 -3.63 -4.42
N THR A 274 14.93 -4.37 -4.49
CA THR A 274 16.13 -4.03 -5.26
C THR A 274 16.70 -2.64 -4.91
N GLY A 275 18.01 -2.46 -4.96
CA GLY A 275 18.59 -1.14 -4.70
C GLY A 275 20.08 -1.05 -4.95
N THR A 276 20.55 0.15 -5.28
CA THR A 276 21.98 0.45 -5.30
C THR A 276 22.54 0.54 -3.87
N THR A 277 23.85 0.41 -3.71
CA THR A 277 24.53 0.58 -2.41
C THR A 277 24.12 1.89 -1.72
N THR A 278 23.98 2.97 -2.47
CA THR A 278 23.60 4.29 -1.93
C THR A 278 22.12 4.32 -1.50
N GLU A 279 21.24 3.75 -2.31
CA GLU A 279 19.80 3.64 -1.98
C GLU A 279 19.58 2.79 -0.73
N LEU A 280 20.27 1.64 -0.63
CA LEU A 280 20.21 0.77 0.54
C LEU A 280 20.78 1.46 1.80
N GLY A 281 21.86 2.22 1.65
CA GLY A 281 22.44 2.99 2.75
C GLY A 281 21.48 4.05 3.30
N ARG A 282 20.77 4.75 2.42
CA ARG A 282 19.72 5.72 2.83
C ARG A 282 18.56 5.03 3.54
N ARG A 283 18.10 3.87 3.05
CA ARG A 283 17.00 3.10 3.67
C ARG A 283 17.35 2.61 5.08
N VAL A 284 18.59 2.17 5.30
CA VAL A 284 19.03 1.55 6.56
C VAL A 284 19.70 2.56 7.51
N GLY A 285 20.03 3.76 7.04
CA GLY A 285 20.73 4.78 7.84
C GLY A 285 22.21 4.47 8.05
N VAL A 286 22.87 3.83 7.08
CA VAL A 286 24.28 3.44 7.15
C VAL A 286 25.08 3.94 5.95
N ALA A 287 26.34 4.30 6.19
CA ALA A 287 27.20 4.88 5.15
C ALA A 287 27.49 3.89 4.00
N PRO A 288 27.65 4.35 2.74
CA PRO A 288 27.88 3.48 1.59
C PRO A 288 29.05 2.48 1.73
N PRO A 289 30.19 2.80 2.38
CA PRO A 289 31.24 1.82 2.62
C PRO A 289 30.79 0.64 3.51
N VAL A 290 29.96 0.95 4.52
CA VAL A 290 29.39 -0.05 5.45
C VAL A 290 28.39 -0.94 4.70
N VAL A 291 27.57 -0.35 3.83
CA VAL A 291 26.66 -1.08 2.95
C VAL A 291 27.41 -2.01 2.01
N SER A 292 28.44 -1.52 1.32
CA SER A 292 29.26 -2.32 0.40
C SER A 292 29.88 -3.52 1.10
N ARG A 293 30.38 -3.33 2.33
CA ARG A 293 30.96 -4.41 3.14
C ARG A 293 29.91 -5.48 3.49
N HIS A 294 28.75 -5.07 4.00
CA HIS A 294 27.70 -6.03 4.40
C HIS A 294 27.04 -6.71 3.20
N THR A 295 26.77 -6.00 2.11
CA THR A 295 26.21 -6.58 0.87
C THR A 295 27.17 -7.57 0.24
N ALA A 296 28.49 -7.36 0.31
CA ALA A 296 29.48 -8.34 -0.12
C ALA A 296 29.42 -9.64 0.71
N VAL A 297 29.25 -9.54 2.04
CA VAL A 297 29.11 -10.72 2.92
C VAL A 297 27.80 -11.46 2.64
N LEU A 298 26.69 -10.74 2.55
CA LEU A 298 25.38 -11.33 2.25
C LEU A 298 25.35 -11.99 0.87
N ARG A 299 26.05 -11.42 -0.12
CA ARG A 299 26.23 -12.02 -1.45
C ARG A 299 27.07 -13.31 -1.39
N LYS A 300 28.19 -13.30 -0.66
CA LYS A 300 29.02 -14.50 -0.47
C LYS A 300 28.25 -15.64 0.21
N ALA A 301 27.32 -15.30 1.11
CA ALA A 301 26.42 -16.25 1.76
C ALA A 301 25.24 -16.69 0.88
N GLY A 302 25.16 -16.22 -0.38
CA GLY A 302 24.06 -16.55 -1.29
C GLY A 302 22.73 -15.90 -0.94
N LEU A 303 22.69 -14.94 0.00
CA LEU A 303 21.48 -14.26 0.46
C LEU A 303 21.11 -13.05 -0.39
N LEU A 304 22.10 -12.46 -1.07
CA LEU A 304 21.93 -11.42 -2.08
C LEU A 304 22.52 -11.84 -3.41
N GLU A 305 21.93 -11.37 -4.49
CA GLU A 305 22.55 -11.32 -5.80
C GLU A 305 22.76 -9.87 -6.23
N THR A 306 23.72 -9.67 -7.12
CA THR A 306 24.07 -8.36 -7.63
C THR A 306 24.02 -8.39 -9.15
N ARG A 307 23.28 -7.45 -9.75
CA ARG A 307 23.21 -7.28 -11.20
C ARG A 307 23.69 -5.89 -11.58
N ARG A 308 24.47 -5.81 -12.66
CA ARG A 308 24.85 -4.54 -13.26
C ARG A 308 23.78 -4.16 -14.28
N GLU A 309 23.09 -3.06 -14.02
CA GLU A 309 22.07 -2.51 -14.91
C GLU A 309 22.47 -1.09 -15.28
N GLY A 310 22.88 -0.92 -16.54
CA GLY A 310 23.56 0.30 -17.00
C GLY A 310 24.87 0.55 -16.25
N GLY A 311 25.06 1.80 -15.81
CA GLY A 311 26.23 2.21 -15.02
C GLY A 311 26.16 1.88 -13.53
N ALA A 312 25.04 1.32 -13.04
CA ALA A 312 24.80 1.11 -11.61
C ALA A 312 24.79 -0.38 -11.22
N VAL A 313 25.24 -0.63 -9.99
CA VAL A 313 25.23 -1.95 -9.37
C VAL A 313 24.00 -2.04 -8.46
N ARG A 314 23.09 -2.97 -8.75
CA ARG A 314 21.87 -3.20 -7.98
C ARG A 314 21.96 -4.52 -7.23
N HIS A 315 21.57 -4.50 -5.96
CA HIS A 315 21.47 -5.68 -5.11
C HIS A 315 20.03 -6.09 -4.97
N ARG A 316 19.76 -7.39 -5.05
CA ARG A 316 18.45 -8.02 -4.89
C ARG A 316 18.58 -9.20 -3.94
N ILE A 317 17.57 -9.41 -3.11
CA ILE A 317 17.50 -10.60 -2.25
C ILE A 317 17.30 -11.88 -3.07
N THR A 318 17.94 -12.98 -2.67
CA THR A 318 17.76 -14.31 -3.27
C THR A 318 16.65 -15.09 -2.55
N ARG A 319 16.23 -16.24 -3.11
CA ARG A 319 15.31 -17.16 -2.42
C ARG A 319 15.86 -17.67 -1.08
N LEU A 320 17.17 -17.86 -0.97
CA LEU A 320 17.82 -18.26 0.29
C LEU A 320 17.82 -17.12 1.31
N GLY A 321 18.09 -15.89 0.87
CA GLY A 321 17.97 -14.69 1.72
C GLY A 321 16.56 -14.52 2.26
N ILE A 322 15.58 -14.79 1.41
CA ILE A 322 14.15 -14.83 1.74
C ILE A 322 13.85 -15.89 2.81
N ALA A 323 14.26 -17.13 2.58
CA ALA A 323 14.05 -18.25 3.50
C ALA A 323 14.63 -17.97 4.89
N LEU A 324 15.83 -17.39 4.93
CA LEU A 324 16.51 -17.04 6.17
C LEU A 324 15.81 -15.93 6.96
N LEU A 325 15.20 -14.94 6.29
CA LEU A 325 14.40 -13.91 6.96
C LEU A 325 13.13 -14.50 7.62
N ASN A 326 12.60 -15.58 7.05
CA ASN A 326 11.36 -16.22 7.51
C ASN A 326 11.58 -17.40 8.47
N GLY A 327 12.79 -17.97 8.52
CA GLY A 327 13.07 -19.19 9.28
C GLY A 327 12.48 -20.46 8.65
N GLU A 328 12.16 -20.42 7.34
CA GLU A 328 11.49 -21.51 6.62
C GLU A 328 12.23 -21.77 5.30
N MET A 329 12.55 -23.03 5.02
CA MET A 329 13.18 -23.43 3.75
C MET A 329 12.18 -23.28 2.59
N PRO A 330 12.61 -22.80 1.41
CA PRO A 330 11.73 -22.78 0.25
C PRO A 330 11.54 -24.21 -0.26
N GLU A 331 10.29 -24.63 -0.47
CA GLU A 331 9.96 -25.83 -1.27
C GLU A 331 10.45 -25.69 -2.72
#